data_AF-A0A950TZ35-F1
#
_entry.id   AF-A0A950TZ35-F1
#
_cell.length_a   1.000
_cell.length_b   1.000
_cell.length_c   1.000
_cell.angle_alpha   90.00
_cell.angle_beta   90.00
_cell.angle_gamma   90.00
#
_symmetry.space_group_name_H-M   'P 1'
#
loop_
_entity.id
_entity.type
_entity.pdbx_description
1 polymer ?
#
loop_
_entity_poly.entity_id
_entity_poly.type
_entity_poly.pdbx_seq_one_letter_code
_entity_poly.pdbx_strand_id
1 'polypeptide(L)'
;MPSLALPDAPTVVAGHGRAAILTTDGELLLLSAAAAAERLRNLPPPLLVHAPATFRRLGLRHGPAFDLLELFAFVLPARAAAPTPRGLALALDYDPPDSGLEADAALLPEIAAALLHRSAMGRDTALNRDAATLAARMGA
;
A
#
# COMPACT_ATOMS: atom_id res chain seq x y z
N MET A 1 -7.30 22.38 -2.77
CA MET A 1 -7.47 20.96 -2.42
C MET A 1 -6.55 20.69 -1.25
N PRO A 2 -7.02 20.15 -0.10
CA PRO A 2 -6.10 19.81 0.98
C PRO A 2 -5.09 18.78 0.45
N SER A 3 -3.80 19.12 0.54
CA SER A 3 -2.72 18.18 0.21
C SER A 3 -2.76 17.06 1.24
N LEU A 4 -3.07 15.85 0.80
CA LEU A 4 -2.98 14.69 1.66
C LEU A 4 -1.52 14.22 1.65
N ALA A 5 -0.79 14.54 2.71
CA ALA A 5 0.60 14.12 2.83
C ALA A 5 0.67 12.60 3.01
N LEU A 6 1.43 11.93 2.15
CA LEU A 6 1.80 10.53 2.37
C LEU A 6 2.77 10.45 3.57
N PRO A 7 2.79 9.32 4.29
CA PRO A 7 3.83 9.09 5.27
C PRO A 7 5.20 9.11 4.58
N ASP A 8 6.19 9.72 5.23
CA ASP A 8 7.58 9.63 4.81
C ASP A 8 8.10 8.22 5.10
N ALA A 9 7.87 7.31 4.15
CA ALA A 9 8.10 5.88 4.29
C ALA A 9 8.77 5.32 3.03
N PRO A 10 9.79 4.45 3.19
CA PRO A 10 10.35 3.74 2.06
C PRO A 10 9.32 2.73 1.53
N THR A 11 9.39 2.42 0.24
CA THR A 11 8.56 1.37 -0.35
C THR A 11 9.35 0.08 -0.48
N VAL A 12 8.68 -1.07 -0.41
CA VAL A 12 9.33 -2.35 -0.70
C VAL A 12 8.42 -3.30 -1.46
N VAL A 13 8.99 -3.94 -2.49
CA VAL A 13 8.36 -5.04 -3.23
C VAL A 13 9.31 -6.22 -3.29
N ALA A 14 8.87 -7.37 -2.75
CA ALA A 14 9.67 -8.59 -2.71
C ALA A 14 9.22 -9.59 -3.79
N GLY A 15 10.17 -10.05 -4.60
CA GLY A 15 10.03 -11.10 -5.61
C GLY A 15 10.81 -12.36 -5.26
N HIS A 16 11.16 -13.15 -6.27
CA HIS A 16 11.93 -14.40 -6.11
C HIS A 16 13.39 -14.10 -5.72
N GLY A 17 13.71 -14.18 -4.42
CA GLY A 17 15.06 -14.02 -3.90
C GLY A 17 15.64 -12.59 -4.01
N ARG A 18 14.83 -11.62 -4.42
CA ARG A 18 15.21 -10.21 -4.61
C ARG A 18 14.10 -9.29 -4.12
N ALA A 19 14.45 -8.03 -3.87
CA ALA A 19 13.48 -6.99 -3.57
C ALA A 19 13.94 -5.65 -4.12
N ALA A 20 12.97 -4.84 -4.53
CA ALA A 20 13.20 -3.43 -4.79
C ALA A 20 12.80 -2.61 -3.56
N ILE A 21 13.62 -1.61 -3.20
CA ILE A 21 13.34 -0.63 -2.16
C ILE A 21 13.44 0.76 -2.79
N LEU A 22 12.38 1.56 -2.71
CA LEU A 22 12.46 3.01 -2.93
C LEU A 22 12.67 3.67 -1.56
N THR A 23 13.79 4.36 -1.38
CA THR A 23 14.06 5.09 -0.14
C THR A 23 13.26 6.38 -0.07
N THR A 24 13.15 6.96 1.13
CA THR A 24 12.52 8.27 1.35
C THR A 24 13.23 9.42 0.61
N ASP A 25 14.53 9.27 0.37
CA ASP A 25 15.34 10.23 -0.42
C ASP A 25 15.21 10.01 -1.94
N GLY A 26 14.37 9.07 -2.39
CA GLY A 26 14.09 8.81 -3.80
C GLY A 26 15.06 7.85 -4.50
N GLU A 27 16.02 7.26 -3.79
CA GLU A 27 16.91 6.24 -4.35
C GLU A 27 16.17 4.90 -4.52
N LEU A 28 16.22 4.33 -5.73
CA LEU A 28 15.64 3.03 -6.05
C LEU A 28 16.72 1.94 -6.11
N LEU A 29 16.60 0.96 -5.22
CA LEU A 29 17.59 -0.10 -5.01
C LEU A 29 17.00 -1.46 -5.37
N LEU A 30 17.66 -2.23 -6.25
CA LEU A 30 17.33 -3.64 -6.49
C LEU A 30 18.35 -4.56 -5.81
N LEU A 31 17.92 -5.23 -4.73
CA LEU A 31 18.78 -5.99 -3.83
C LEU A 31 18.45 -7.48 -3.86
N SER A 32 19.36 -8.31 -3.33
CA SER A 32 19.01 -9.67 -2.91
C SER A 32 18.04 -9.61 -1.72
N ALA A 33 17.24 -10.65 -1.51
CA ALA A 33 16.31 -10.72 -0.38
C ALA A 33 17.03 -10.54 0.97
N ALA A 34 18.22 -11.13 1.13
CA ALA A 34 19.03 -10.97 2.33
C ALA A 34 19.51 -9.52 2.55
N ALA A 35 20.01 -8.86 1.50
CA ALA A 35 20.45 -7.46 1.59
C ALA A 35 19.29 -6.49 1.83
N ALA A 36 18.14 -6.75 1.20
CA ALA A 36 16.91 -5.99 1.45
C ALA A 36 16.43 -6.16 2.90
N ALA A 37 16.50 -7.38 3.45
CA ALA A 37 16.14 -7.66 4.83
C ALA A 37 17.05 -6.94 5.84
N GLU A 38 18.37 -6.92 5.60
CA GLU A 38 19.32 -6.13 6.40
C GLU A 38 18.99 -4.64 6.34
N ARG A 39 18.67 -4.12 5.16
CA ARG A 39 18.36 -2.71 4.97
C ARG A 39 17.08 -2.31 5.71
N LEU A 40 16.00 -3.09 5.55
CA LEU A 40 14.71 -2.82 6.18
C LEU A 40 14.76 -2.80 7.71
N ARG A 41 15.68 -3.54 8.34
CA ARG A 41 15.84 -3.51 9.81
C ARG A 41 16.19 -2.13 10.36
N ASN A 42 16.82 -1.29 9.55
CA ASN A 42 17.30 0.04 9.92
C ASN A 42 16.46 1.17 9.34
N LEU A 43 15.38 0.84 8.62
CA LEU A 43 14.48 1.79 8.00
C LEU A 43 13.17 1.89 8.80
N PRO A 44 12.44 3.01 8.70
CA PRO A 44 11.10 3.11 9.26
C PRO A 44 10.14 2.10 8.58
N PRO A 45 8.95 1.87 9.15
CA PRO A 45 7.96 0.94 8.60
C PRO A 45 7.70 1.20 7.11
N PRO A 46 7.85 0.18 6.24
CA PRO A 46 7.76 0.40 4.81
C PRO A 46 6.30 0.43 4.31
N LEU A 47 6.09 1.13 3.21
CA LEU A 47 4.93 1.02 2.34
C LEU A 47 5.06 -0.21 1.46
N LEU A 48 4.07 -1.10 1.46
CA LEU A 48 4.12 -2.36 0.71
C LEU A 48 2.73 -2.84 0.32
N VAL A 49 2.68 -3.93 -0.45
CA VAL A 49 1.45 -4.70 -0.68
C VAL A 49 1.61 -6.06 -0.01
N HIS A 50 0.68 -6.43 0.87
CA HIS A 50 0.62 -7.72 1.53
C HIS A 50 1.84 -7.99 2.43
N ALA A 51 1.85 -7.39 3.63
CA ALA A 51 2.94 -7.48 4.60
C ALA A 51 3.32 -8.93 4.96
N PRO A 52 2.35 -9.84 5.24
CA PRO A 52 2.67 -11.24 5.51
C PRO A 52 3.50 -11.93 4.40
N ALA A 53 3.09 -11.75 3.15
CA ALA A 53 3.80 -12.35 2.02
C ALA A 53 5.18 -11.71 1.82
N THR A 54 5.25 -10.38 1.93
CA THR A 54 6.48 -9.61 1.76
C THR A 54 7.51 -9.96 2.82
N PHE A 55 7.17 -9.93 4.11
CA PHE A 55 8.12 -10.29 5.18
C PHE A 55 8.58 -11.74 5.08
N ARG A 56 7.68 -12.67 4.76
CA ARG A 56 8.03 -14.08 4.52
C ARG A 56 9.04 -14.23 3.38
N ARG A 57 8.85 -13.53 2.25
CA ARG A 57 9.79 -13.57 1.11
C ARG A 57 11.18 -13.03 1.46
N LEU A 58 11.25 -12.11 2.42
CA LEU A 58 12.51 -11.52 2.90
C LEU A 58 13.13 -12.30 4.07
N GLY A 59 12.51 -13.39 4.53
CA GLY A 59 12.97 -14.13 5.71
C GLY A 59 12.89 -13.31 7.00
N LEU A 60 12.02 -12.29 7.04
CA LEU A 60 11.81 -11.43 8.19
C LEU A 60 10.62 -11.94 9.03
N ARG A 61 10.65 -11.64 10.33
CA ARG A 61 9.43 -11.71 11.14
C ARG A 61 8.49 -10.59 10.73
N HIS A 62 7.19 -10.80 10.94
CA HIS A 62 6.21 -9.74 10.77
C HIS A 62 6.57 -8.54 11.65
N GLY A 63 6.42 -7.35 11.09
CA GLY A 63 6.60 -6.08 11.77
C GLY A 63 5.61 -5.03 11.28
N PRO A 64 5.68 -3.80 11.81
CA PRO A 64 4.85 -2.69 11.34
C PRO A 64 5.10 -2.40 9.85
N ALA A 65 4.03 -2.13 9.11
CA ALA A 65 4.06 -1.74 7.71
C ALA A 65 2.83 -0.91 7.36
N PHE A 66 2.94 -0.07 6.34
CA PHE A 66 1.78 0.54 5.68
C PHE A 66 1.32 -0.40 4.57
N ASP A 67 0.36 -1.28 4.86
CA ASP A 67 -0.12 -2.29 3.91
C ASP A 67 -1.23 -1.74 3.00
N LEU A 68 -0.90 -1.56 1.74
CA LEU A 68 -1.83 -1.05 0.73
C LEU A 68 -2.93 -2.03 0.37
N LEU A 69 -2.75 -3.33 0.60
CA LEU A 69 -3.83 -4.30 0.42
C LEU A 69 -4.92 -4.13 1.48
N GLU A 70 -4.52 -3.89 2.73
CA GLU A 70 -5.45 -3.61 3.82
C GLU A 70 -6.16 -2.28 3.59
N LEU A 71 -5.41 -1.23 3.21
CA LEU A 71 -6.00 0.07 2.85
C LEU A 71 -6.98 -0.06 1.69
N PHE A 72 -6.63 -0.82 0.64
CA PHE A 72 -7.52 -1.09 -0.49
C PHE A 72 -8.82 -1.74 -0.03
N ALA A 73 -8.75 -2.79 0.79
CA ALA A 73 -9.94 -3.49 1.30
C ALA A 73 -10.83 -2.58 2.16
N PHE A 74 -10.22 -1.65 2.90
CA PHE A 74 -10.95 -0.64 3.67
C PHE A 74 -11.65 0.41 2.79
N VAL A 75 -10.95 0.95 1.79
CA VAL A 75 -11.46 2.04 0.93
C VAL A 75 -12.47 1.54 -0.11
N LEU A 76 -12.29 0.32 -0.59
CA LEU A 76 -13.06 -0.29 -1.68
C LEU A 76 -13.68 -1.61 -1.21
N PRO A 77 -14.61 -1.57 -0.25
CA PRO A 77 -15.24 -2.79 0.23
C PRO A 77 -15.94 -3.51 -0.93
N ALA A 78 -15.82 -4.84 -0.96
CA ALA A 78 -16.35 -5.73 -2.00
C ALA A 78 -15.74 -5.59 -3.41
N ARG A 79 -14.61 -4.87 -3.59
CA ARG A 79 -13.81 -4.97 -4.83
C ARG A 79 -12.71 -6.00 -4.64
N ALA A 80 -12.59 -6.95 -5.57
CA ALA A 80 -11.50 -7.91 -5.57
C ALA A 80 -10.27 -7.34 -6.27
N ALA A 81 -9.08 -7.66 -5.75
CA ALA A 81 -7.80 -7.34 -6.38
C ALA A 81 -6.78 -8.44 -6.09
N ALA A 82 -5.87 -8.70 -7.02
CA ALA A 82 -4.73 -9.55 -6.71
C ALA A 82 -3.84 -8.84 -5.67
N PRO A 83 -3.24 -9.56 -4.71
CA PRO A 83 -2.45 -8.98 -3.62
C PRO A 83 -1.03 -8.62 -4.09
N THR A 84 -0.95 -7.83 -5.16
CA THR A 84 0.29 -7.37 -5.79
C THR A 84 0.15 -5.89 -6.19
N PRO A 85 1.26 -5.14 -6.33
CA PRO A 85 1.23 -3.75 -6.79
C PRO A 85 0.46 -3.58 -8.11
N ARG A 86 0.81 -4.39 -9.11
CA ARG A 86 0.08 -4.46 -10.38
C ARG A 86 -1.40 -4.83 -10.22
N GLY A 87 -1.72 -5.76 -9.32
CA GLY A 87 -3.09 -6.19 -9.04
C GLY A 87 -3.96 -5.07 -8.47
N LEU A 88 -3.41 -4.30 -7.53
CA LEU A 88 -4.07 -3.11 -6.99
C LEU A 88 -4.21 -2.01 -8.04
N ALA A 89 -3.19 -1.77 -8.86
CA ALA A 89 -3.24 -0.78 -9.93
C ALA A 89 -4.36 -1.09 -10.95
N LEU A 90 -4.45 -2.34 -11.41
CA LEU A 90 -5.54 -2.78 -12.29
C LEU A 90 -6.92 -2.64 -11.61
N ALA A 91 -7.01 -2.94 -10.32
CA ALA A 91 -8.23 -2.75 -9.55
C ALA A 91 -8.57 -1.27 -9.27
N LEU A 92 -7.65 -0.35 -9.52
CA LEU A 92 -7.86 1.10 -9.48
C LEU A 92 -8.06 1.69 -10.88
N ASP A 93 -8.19 0.84 -11.90
CA ASP A 93 -8.34 1.23 -13.30
C ASP A 93 -7.13 2.03 -13.82
N TYR A 94 -5.93 1.75 -13.29
CA TYR A 94 -4.67 2.31 -13.78
C TYR A 94 -4.03 1.39 -14.82
N ASP A 95 -3.38 1.99 -15.81
CA ASP A 95 -2.45 1.29 -16.69
C ASP A 95 -1.14 1.09 -15.90
N PRO A 96 -0.83 -0.14 -15.44
CA PRO A 96 0.38 -0.37 -14.68
C PRO A 96 1.61 -0.13 -15.57
N PRO A 97 2.69 0.45 -15.02
CA PRO A 97 3.95 0.64 -15.73
C PRO A 97 4.58 -0.69 -16.14
N ASP A 98 5.74 -0.60 -16.79
CA ASP A 98 6.55 -1.74 -17.20
C ASP A 98 6.71 -2.77 -16.06
N SER A 99 6.78 -4.05 -16.41
CA SER A 99 6.92 -5.11 -15.42
C SER A 99 8.29 -5.08 -14.75
N GLY A 100 8.33 -5.11 -13.42
CA GLY A 100 9.58 -5.22 -12.67
C GLY A 100 9.40 -4.84 -11.21
N LEU A 101 10.30 -5.30 -10.33
CA LEU A 101 10.23 -4.98 -8.90
C LEU A 101 10.44 -3.47 -8.67
N GLU A 102 11.36 -2.86 -9.41
CA GLU A 102 11.63 -1.43 -9.37
C GLU A 102 10.41 -0.59 -9.74
N ALA A 103 9.76 -0.92 -10.86
CA ALA A 103 8.56 -0.23 -11.31
C ALA A 103 7.40 -0.42 -10.32
N ASP A 104 7.21 -1.64 -9.81
CA ASP A 104 6.21 -1.92 -8.79
C ASP A 104 6.47 -1.13 -7.49
N ALA A 105 7.73 -0.98 -7.07
CA ALA A 105 8.11 -0.22 -5.87
C ALA A 105 7.89 1.29 -6.06
N ALA A 106 8.19 1.81 -7.25
CA ALA A 106 7.94 3.21 -7.60
C ALA A 106 6.45 3.54 -7.72
N LEU A 107 5.61 2.54 -8.01
CA LEU A 107 4.15 2.70 -8.14
C LEU A 107 3.41 2.80 -6.79
N LEU A 108 3.99 2.28 -5.70
CA LEU A 108 3.29 2.22 -4.40
C LEU A 108 2.84 3.58 -3.85
N PRO A 109 3.63 4.67 -3.93
CA PRO A 109 3.19 5.98 -3.47
C PRO A 109 1.98 6.50 -4.26
N GLU A 110 1.91 6.21 -5.56
CA GLU A 110 0.77 6.60 -6.41
C GLU A 110 -0.50 5.84 -6.01
N ILE A 111 -0.40 4.53 -5.79
CA ILE A 111 -1.51 3.70 -5.28
C ILE A 111 -1.98 4.22 -3.92
N ALA A 112 -1.06 4.55 -3.01
CA ALA A 112 -1.38 5.10 -1.71
C ALA A 112 -2.15 6.42 -1.82
N ALA A 113 -1.66 7.35 -2.64
CA ALA A 113 -2.30 8.64 -2.86
C ALA A 113 -3.71 8.46 -3.44
N ALA A 114 -3.88 7.56 -4.41
CA ALA A 114 -5.17 7.26 -5.04
C ALA A 114 -6.20 6.74 -4.01
N LEU A 115 -5.79 5.75 -3.20
CA LEU A 115 -6.66 5.16 -2.18
C LEU A 115 -7.06 6.18 -1.11
N LEU A 116 -6.10 6.96 -0.63
CA LEU A 116 -6.39 7.95 0.40
C LEU A 116 -7.22 9.11 -0.12
N HIS A 117 -7.01 9.55 -1.38
CA HIS A 117 -7.86 10.53 -2.04
C HIS A 117 -9.30 10.03 -2.15
N ARG A 118 -9.48 8.77 -2.57
CA ARG A 118 -10.81 8.12 -2.63
C ARG A 118 -11.48 8.02 -1.26
N SER A 119 -10.72 7.68 -0.22
CA SER A 119 -11.21 7.65 1.16
C SER A 119 -11.69 9.04 1.61
N ALA A 120 -10.92 10.09 1.30
CA ALA A 120 -11.29 11.46 1.63
C ALA A 120 -12.59 11.89 0.92
N MET A 121 -12.76 11.56 -0.36
CA MET A 121 -13.98 11.86 -1.11
C MET A 121 -15.21 11.08 -0.59
N GLY A 122 -15.03 9.84 -0.15
CA GLY A 122 -16.11 9.01 0.42
C GLY A 122 -16.66 9.52 1.75
N ARG A 123 -15.84 10.21 2.56
CA ARG A 123 -16.26 10.84 3.83
C ARG A 123 -17.32 11.92 3.64
N ASP A 124 -17.31 12.62 2.51
CA ASP A 124 -18.21 13.74 2.22
C ASP A 124 -19.52 13.34 1.51
N THR A 125 -19.80 12.05 1.36
CA THR A 125 -21.03 11.57 0.70
C THR A 125 -22.25 11.63 1.61
N ALA A 126 -23.43 11.92 1.04
CA ALA A 126 -24.69 11.99 1.79
C ALA A 126 -25.02 10.68 2.53
N LEU A 127 -24.68 9.54 1.94
CA LEU A 127 -24.81 8.20 2.55
C LEU A 127 -24.03 8.05 3.87
N ASN A 128 -22.87 8.72 4.01
CA ASN A 128 -22.06 8.67 5.21
C ASN A 128 -22.57 9.65 6.31
N ARG A 129 -23.26 10.73 5.93
CA ARG A 129 -23.88 11.65 6.90
C ARG A 129 -25.00 11.01 7.69
N ASP A 130 -25.80 10.17 7.03
CA ASP A 130 -26.92 9.47 7.66
C ASP A 130 -26.48 8.20 8.40
N ALA A 131 -25.23 7.74 8.21
CA ALA A 131 -24.70 6.54 8.85
C ALA A 131 -24.73 6.63 10.38
N ALA A 132 -24.45 7.82 10.95
CA ALA A 132 -24.57 8.05 12.39
C ALA A 132 -26.01 7.94 12.89
N THR A 133 -26.97 8.47 12.12
CA THR A 133 -28.41 8.40 12.41
C THR A 133 -28.95 6.98 12.27
N LEU A 134 -28.51 6.24 11.26
CA LEU A 134 -28.84 4.82 11.08
C LEU A 134 -28.28 3.97 12.21
N ALA A 135 -27.00 4.17 12.59
CA ALA A 135 -26.38 3.47 13.71
C ALA A 135 -27.12 3.72 15.03
N ALA A 136 -27.54 4.96 15.29
CA ALA A 136 -28.35 5.31 16.45
C ALA A 136 -29.73 4.62 16.46
N ARG A 137 -30.33 4.37 15.28
CA ARG A 137 -31.61 3.64 15.15
C ARG A 137 -31.47 2.13 15.24
N MET A 138 -30.29 1.60 14.94
CA MET A 138 -29.98 0.16 15.06
C MET A 138 -29.61 -0.23 16.50
N GLY A 139 -29.44 0.74 17.40
CA GLY A 139 -29.31 0.55 18.84
C GLY A 139 -30.64 0.78 19.57
N ALA A 140 -31.52 -0.22 19.53
CA ALA A 140 -32.59 -0.49 20.49
C ALA A 140 -32.71 -2.00 20.68
#